data_AF-A0A644WQQ3-F1
#
_entry.id   AF-A0A644WQQ3-F1
#
_cell.length_a   1.000
_cell.length_b   1.000
_cell.length_c   1.000
_cell.angle_alpha   90.00
_cell.angle_beta   90.00
_cell.angle_gamma   90.00
#
_symmetry.space_group_name_H-M   'P 1'
#
loop_
_entity.id
_entity.type
_entity.pdbx_description
1 polymer ?
#
loop_
_entity_poly.entity_id
_entity_poly.type
_entity_poly.pdbx_seq_one_letter_code
_entity_poly.pdbx_strand_id
1 'polypeptide(L)'
;MLILVAGCASKKYARQAVKYEQAEMYGQAVDHYVLSLQKKSEKNDDARIGLMRAAKRLGDELESKINDAYTALQDNQVVTYFLELQNLQKKAADYRIELEISHKARGQFDEAKIRHLRVTYTKAQEALDKEQFNEAERLLREVMSIDRNYERAIELHAYSSCEPVYREGRKFFDGRLYRSAYYALGRLLKINPAYKDAAALQKEALQYAVLTIAIQPFRQASSFPFLASEIEQMTKQEFVKQADPLLKIVSTDYTRRMLEEQRLALQNNLPFDASLVIPIRMYLSGDIKRSVYSVSKINKTERKAFLRYTDRNRQQKFKKVYYLECSQTANATIQFGYEFIRVENAVVVAADAIERTFTDQVVYASSEYDYRDLYPGDWGDGRRDTMYTDLVRVNRMKQLFEARSVIAGKSYFEQNFASVAATEMFKKISAYDPEK
;
A
#
# COMPACT_ATOMS: atom_id res chain seq x y z
N MET A 1 21.12 29.23 -17.03
CA MET A 1 20.20 30.39 -16.92
C MET A 1 19.31 30.26 -15.67
N LEU A 2 19.92 30.16 -14.47
CA LEU A 2 19.19 30.01 -13.18
C LEU A 2 19.44 31.18 -12.21
N ILE A 3 20.41 32.05 -12.52
CA ILE A 3 20.87 33.15 -11.66
C ILE A 3 19.95 34.39 -11.76
N LEU A 4 19.26 34.58 -12.90
CA LEU A 4 18.38 35.74 -13.13
C LEU A 4 17.02 35.64 -12.41
N VAL A 5 16.48 34.42 -12.26
CA VAL A 5 15.15 34.20 -11.64
C VAL A 5 15.21 34.33 -10.12
N ALA A 6 16.29 33.86 -9.48
CA ALA A 6 16.49 33.97 -8.04
C ALA A 6 16.61 35.44 -7.55
N GLY A 7 17.22 36.31 -8.36
CA GLY A 7 17.37 37.74 -8.05
C GLY A 7 16.06 38.52 -8.01
N CYS A 8 15.12 38.22 -8.92
CA CYS A 8 13.79 38.85 -8.95
C CYS A 8 12.92 38.40 -7.76
N ALA A 9 13.01 37.12 -7.38
CA ALA A 9 12.28 36.59 -6.24
C ALA A 9 12.75 37.17 -4.91
N SER A 10 14.07 37.26 -4.69
CA SER A 10 14.66 37.86 -3.48
C SER A 10 14.18 39.31 -3.27
N LYS A 11 14.30 40.16 -4.31
CA LYS A 11 13.84 41.56 -4.24
C LYS A 11 12.33 41.70 -4.02
N LYS A 12 11.52 40.78 -4.57
CA LYS A 12 10.07 40.76 -4.34
C LYS A 12 9.73 40.54 -2.88
N TYR A 13 10.34 39.54 -2.23
CA TYR A 13 10.11 39.25 -0.82
C TYR A 13 10.57 40.40 0.09
N ALA A 14 11.73 41.01 -0.18
CA ALA A 14 12.18 42.19 0.56
C ALA A 14 11.18 43.36 0.47
N ARG A 15 10.63 43.64 -0.72
CA ARG A 15 9.61 44.69 -0.90
C ARG A 15 8.31 44.38 -0.16
N GLN A 16 7.91 43.12 -0.09
CA GLN A 16 6.74 42.70 0.71
C GLN A 16 7.01 42.85 2.21
N ALA A 17 8.21 42.46 2.66
CA ALA A 17 8.63 42.62 4.04
C ALA A 17 8.57 44.08 4.51
N VAL A 18 9.02 45.03 3.67
CA VAL A 18 8.89 46.48 3.96
C VAL A 18 7.43 46.90 4.15
N LYS A 19 6.49 46.36 3.36
CA LYS A 19 5.07 46.67 3.53
C LYS A 19 4.51 46.14 4.85
N TYR A 20 4.91 44.94 5.25
CA TYR A 20 4.54 44.39 6.55
C TYR A 20 5.15 45.20 7.70
N GLU A 21 6.42 45.61 7.57
CA GLU A 21 7.11 46.46 8.56
C GLU A 21 6.42 47.82 8.72
N GLN A 22 5.99 48.45 7.61
CA GLN A 22 5.23 49.71 7.61
C GLN A 22 3.82 49.56 8.22
N ALA A 23 3.26 48.35 8.20
CA ALA A 23 1.99 48.02 8.81
C ALA A 23 2.15 47.49 10.25
N GLU A 24 3.35 47.58 10.84
CA GLU A 24 3.68 47.07 12.19
C GLU A 24 3.47 45.55 12.34
N MET A 25 3.40 44.83 11.22
CA MET A 25 3.27 43.38 11.15
C MET A 25 4.66 42.73 11.19
N TYR A 26 5.38 42.92 12.29
CA TYR A 26 6.81 42.58 12.36
C TYR A 26 7.10 41.08 12.22
N GLY A 27 6.21 40.19 12.67
CA GLY A 27 6.31 38.75 12.45
C GLY A 27 6.34 38.38 10.97
N GLN A 28 5.37 38.90 10.21
CA GLN A 28 5.29 38.69 8.76
C GLN A 28 6.47 39.36 8.03
N ALA A 29 6.92 40.53 8.51
CA ALA A 29 8.09 41.21 7.97
C ALA A 29 9.35 40.35 8.13
N VAL A 30 9.59 39.80 9.32
CA VAL A 30 10.71 38.89 9.61
C VAL A 30 10.69 37.69 8.67
N ASP A 31 9.57 36.99 8.55
CA ASP A 31 9.47 35.81 7.69
C ASP A 31 9.74 36.15 6.21
N HIS A 32 9.26 37.29 5.71
CA HIS A 32 9.51 37.71 4.33
C HIS A 32 10.94 38.19 4.10
N TYR A 33 11.59 38.83 5.08
CA TYR A 33 13.01 39.13 5.00
C TYR A 33 13.86 37.86 5.02
N VAL A 34 13.52 36.87 5.84
CA VAL A 34 14.17 35.55 5.85
C VAL A 34 14.02 34.88 4.49
N LEU A 35 12.81 34.81 3.91
CA LEU A 35 12.58 34.27 2.58
C LEU A 35 13.42 34.99 1.50
N SER A 36 13.53 36.32 1.60
CA SER A 36 14.37 37.12 0.71
C SER A 36 15.84 36.71 0.78
N LEU A 37 16.36 36.53 2.00
CA LEU A 37 17.77 36.16 2.25
C LEU A 37 18.05 34.70 1.90
N GLN A 38 17.11 33.77 2.10
CA GLN A 38 17.22 32.38 1.62
C GLN A 38 17.38 32.31 0.10
N LYS A 39 16.75 33.22 -0.65
CA LYS A 39 16.88 33.27 -2.12
C LYS A 39 18.20 33.89 -2.57
N LYS A 40 18.78 34.82 -1.81
CA LYS A 40 20.05 35.47 -2.14
C LYS A 40 20.68 36.18 -0.92
N SER A 41 21.44 35.47 -0.10
CA SER A 41 21.95 36.02 1.17
C SER A 41 23.16 36.95 1.03
N GLU A 42 24.05 36.67 0.06
CA GLU A 42 25.37 37.32 -0.04
C GLU A 42 25.36 38.74 -0.61
N LYS A 43 24.24 39.21 -1.18
CA LYS A 43 24.16 40.50 -1.88
C LYS A 43 22.85 41.26 -1.60
N ASN A 44 22.22 41.01 -0.47
CA ASN A 44 20.95 41.63 -0.12
C ASN A 44 21.02 42.27 1.27
N ASP A 45 21.88 43.29 1.38
CA ASP A 45 22.10 44.03 2.63
C ASP A 45 20.83 44.76 3.08
N ASP A 46 20.01 45.25 2.14
CA ASP A 46 18.70 45.86 2.45
C ASP A 46 17.78 44.90 3.20
N ALA A 47 17.68 43.64 2.75
CA ALA A 47 16.87 42.63 3.44
C ALA A 47 17.46 42.23 4.79
N ARG A 48 18.79 42.28 4.95
CA ARG A 48 19.45 42.00 6.23
C ARG A 48 19.24 43.12 7.24
N ILE A 49 19.37 44.38 6.81
CA ILE A 49 19.08 45.56 7.63
C ILE A 49 17.58 45.58 7.99
N GLY A 50 16.71 45.29 7.03
CA GLY A 50 15.28 45.13 7.25
C GLY A 50 14.95 44.04 8.27
N LEU A 51 15.56 42.85 8.13
CA LEU A 51 15.44 41.77 9.11
C LEU A 51 15.89 42.20 10.50
N MET A 52 17.03 42.89 10.61
CA MET A 52 17.55 43.36 11.90
C MET A 52 16.57 44.31 12.60
N ARG A 53 15.99 45.28 11.87
CA ARG A 53 15.02 46.22 12.44
C ARG A 53 13.72 45.53 12.84
N ALA A 54 13.14 44.73 11.94
CA ALA A 54 11.88 44.03 12.20
C ALA A 54 12.03 43.01 13.33
N ALA A 55 13.14 42.26 13.36
CA ALA A 55 13.40 41.29 14.42
C ALA A 55 13.69 41.97 15.77
N LYS A 56 14.35 43.13 15.79
CA LYS A 56 14.50 43.92 17.02
C LYS A 56 13.15 44.38 17.56
N ARG A 57 12.29 44.95 16.70
CA ARG A 57 10.94 45.39 17.11
C ARG A 57 10.08 44.24 17.61
N LEU A 58 10.07 43.12 16.90
CA LEU A 58 9.35 41.92 17.34
C LEU A 58 9.94 41.36 18.65
N GLY A 59 11.26 41.44 18.83
CA GLY A 59 11.92 41.09 20.09
C GLY A 59 11.46 41.94 21.26
N ASP A 60 11.45 43.26 21.08
CA ASP A 60 10.95 44.23 22.08
C ASP A 60 9.47 43.96 22.44
N GLU A 61 8.63 43.66 21.43
CA GLU A 61 7.22 43.29 21.65
C GLU A 61 7.07 41.99 22.43
N LEU A 62 7.87 40.97 22.11
CA LEU A 62 7.86 39.69 22.82
C LEU A 62 8.34 39.87 24.27
N GLU A 63 9.38 40.66 24.52
CA GLU A 63 9.82 40.97 25.88
C GLU A 63 8.77 41.74 26.69
N SER A 64 8.05 42.68 26.07
CA SER A 64 6.90 43.34 26.72
C SER A 64 5.81 42.33 27.08
N LYS A 65 5.42 41.45 26.13
CA LYS A 65 4.41 40.40 26.36
C LYS A 65 4.84 39.43 27.45
N ILE A 66 6.12 39.06 27.49
CA ILE A 66 6.70 38.24 28.57
C ILE A 66 6.50 38.94 29.91
N ASN A 67 6.84 40.22 30.01
CA ASN A 67 6.68 40.98 31.25
C ASN A 67 5.22 41.10 31.70
N ASP A 68 4.31 41.35 30.76
CA ASP A 68 2.88 41.49 31.04
C ASP A 68 2.28 40.16 31.51
N ALA A 69 2.57 39.06 30.80
CA ALA A 69 2.15 37.72 31.18
C ALA A 69 2.74 37.30 32.53
N TYR A 70 4.00 37.64 32.79
CA TYR A 70 4.66 37.35 34.07
C TYR A 70 3.98 38.07 35.23
N THR A 71 3.67 39.35 35.06
CA THR A 71 2.96 40.16 36.06
C THR A 71 1.54 39.64 36.31
N ALA A 72 0.90 39.10 35.28
CA ALA A 72 -0.41 38.46 35.37
C ALA A 72 -0.38 37.00 35.88
N LEU A 73 0.79 36.45 36.26
CA LEU A 73 0.98 35.05 36.67
C LEU A 73 0.55 34.03 35.60
N GLN A 74 0.66 34.40 34.32
CA GLN A 74 0.31 33.55 33.17
C GLN A 74 1.54 32.79 32.68
N ASP A 75 2.04 31.86 33.50
CA ASP A 75 3.33 31.19 33.28
C ASP A 75 3.43 30.46 31.92
N ASN A 76 2.34 29.84 31.44
CA ASN A 76 2.30 29.23 30.10
C ASN A 76 2.59 30.24 28.98
N GLN A 77 2.04 31.44 29.08
CA GLN A 77 2.25 32.49 28.09
C GLN A 77 3.68 33.02 28.14
N VAL A 78 4.24 33.18 29.35
CA VAL A 78 5.66 33.54 29.52
C VAL A 78 6.57 32.53 28.82
N VAL A 79 6.34 31.23 29.06
CA VAL A 79 7.10 30.15 28.40
C VAL A 79 6.92 30.21 26.89
N THR A 80 5.69 30.35 26.40
CA THR A 80 5.38 30.41 24.96
C THR A 80 6.10 31.58 24.28
N TYR A 81 5.93 32.80 24.78
CA TYR A 81 6.55 33.99 24.19
C TYR A 81 8.07 33.96 24.26
N PHE A 82 8.64 33.39 25.34
CA PHE A 82 10.09 33.26 25.43
C PHE A 82 10.64 32.23 24.43
N LEU A 83 9.95 31.10 24.20
CA LEU A 83 10.35 30.15 23.17
C LEU A 83 10.23 30.75 21.75
N GLU A 84 9.23 31.59 21.50
CA GLU A 84 9.12 32.39 20.27
C GLU A 84 10.30 33.36 20.12
N LEU A 85 10.67 34.06 21.19
CA LEU A 85 11.81 34.99 21.22
C LEU A 85 13.14 34.26 20.97
N GLN A 86 13.34 33.08 21.56
CA GLN A 86 14.50 32.23 21.28
C GLN A 86 14.54 31.75 19.82
N ASN A 87 13.39 31.41 19.25
CA ASN A 87 13.30 31.02 17.84
C ASN A 87 13.63 32.20 16.92
N LEU A 88 13.14 33.40 17.23
CA LEU A 88 13.48 34.64 16.53
C LEU A 88 14.98 34.93 16.59
N GLN A 89 15.59 34.81 17.77
CA GLN A 89 17.04 34.96 17.98
C GLN A 89 17.83 33.98 17.09
N LYS A 90 17.46 32.70 17.07
CA LYS A 90 18.09 31.68 16.21
C LYS A 90 17.93 32.01 14.72
N LYS A 91 16.71 32.35 14.28
CA LYS A 91 16.43 32.74 12.88
C LYS A 91 17.26 33.95 12.44
N ALA A 92 17.46 34.94 13.31
CA ALA A 92 18.26 36.12 13.01
C ALA A 92 19.76 35.80 12.97
N ALA A 93 20.23 34.95 13.88
CA ALA A 93 21.63 34.53 13.97
C ALA A 93 22.12 33.83 12.69
N ASP A 94 21.26 33.05 12.01
CA ASP A 94 21.54 32.42 10.70
C ASP A 94 22.00 33.44 9.64
N TYR A 95 21.62 34.71 9.79
CA TYR A 95 21.97 35.82 8.89
C TYR A 95 22.95 36.81 9.51
N ARG A 96 23.69 36.38 10.55
CA ARG A 96 24.68 37.20 11.29
C ARG A 96 24.08 38.44 11.94
N ILE A 97 22.82 38.33 12.39
CA ILE A 97 22.15 39.36 13.18
C ILE A 97 22.06 38.84 14.61
N GLU A 98 22.73 39.54 15.51
CA GLU A 98 22.70 39.22 16.94
C GLU A 98 21.54 39.95 17.60
N LEU A 99 20.65 39.18 18.23
CA LEU A 99 19.59 39.71 19.07
C LEU A 99 19.92 39.33 20.51
N GLU A 100 20.08 40.34 21.36
CA GLU A 100 20.31 40.13 22.78
C GLU A 100 18.96 40.01 23.50
N ILE A 101 18.73 38.89 24.17
CA ILE A 101 17.57 38.70 25.05
C ILE A 101 17.94 39.22 26.44
N SER A 102 17.14 40.15 26.97
CA SER A 102 17.41 40.83 28.23
C SER A 102 17.51 39.87 29.42
N HIS A 103 18.35 40.21 30.40
CA HIS A 103 18.47 39.45 31.65
C HIS A 103 17.14 39.35 32.40
N LYS A 104 16.30 40.40 32.32
CA LYS A 104 14.96 40.41 32.92
C LYS A 104 14.06 39.35 32.28
N ALA A 105 13.96 39.31 30.96
CA ALA A 105 13.15 38.32 30.25
C ALA A 105 13.62 36.89 30.53
N ARG A 106 14.94 36.65 30.61
CA ARG A 106 15.50 35.35 30.99
C ARG A 106 15.11 34.93 32.41
N GLY A 107 15.28 35.82 33.39
CA GLY A 107 14.91 35.53 34.78
C GLY A 107 13.41 35.24 34.94
N GLN A 108 12.56 36.04 34.29
CA GLN A 108 11.11 35.82 34.27
C GLN A 108 10.74 34.47 33.66
N PHE A 109 11.40 34.08 32.57
CA PHE A 109 11.22 32.76 31.95
C PHE A 109 11.67 31.62 32.85
N ASP A 110 12.86 31.71 33.46
CA ASP A 110 13.38 30.62 34.30
C ASP A 110 12.44 30.32 35.48
N GLU A 111 11.92 31.37 36.12
CA GLU A 111 10.93 31.23 37.20
C GLU A 111 9.58 30.68 36.71
N ALA A 112 9.03 31.26 35.63
CA ALA A 112 7.75 30.83 35.08
C ALA A 112 7.81 29.40 34.53
N LYS A 113 8.92 29.00 33.91
CA LYS A 113 9.17 27.65 33.42
C LYS A 113 9.07 26.63 34.55
N ILE A 114 9.72 26.89 35.68
CA ILE A 114 9.69 25.98 36.85
C ILE A 114 8.25 25.81 37.35
N ARG A 115 7.50 26.92 37.50
CA ARG A 115 6.10 26.88 37.95
C ARG A 115 5.19 26.18 36.94
N HIS A 116 5.31 26.51 35.67
CA HIS A 116 4.51 25.94 34.58
C HIS A 116 4.73 24.44 34.45
N LEU A 117 5.99 24.00 34.44
CA LEU A 117 6.32 22.57 34.38
C LEU A 117 5.72 21.81 35.56
N ARG A 118 5.86 22.34 36.78
CA ARG A 118 5.27 21.73 37.99
C ARG A 118 3.75 21.62 37.88
N VAL A 119 3.06 22.72 37.59
CA VAL A 119 1.59 22.74 37.51
C VAL A 119 1.07 21.82 36.40
N THR A 120 1.69 21.87 35.22
CA THR A 120 1.26 21.07 34.06
C THR A 120 1.51 19.58 34.30
N TYR A 121 2.64 19.23 34.90
CA TYR A 121 2.95 17.85 35.26
C TYR A 121 2.02 17.32 36.36
N THR A 122 1.74 18.10 37.41
CA THR A 122 0.76 17.72 38.44
C THR A 122 -0.63 17.50 37.85
N LYS A 123 -1.09 18.39 36.96
CA LYS A 123 -2.37 18.20 36.24
C LYS A 123 -2.37 16.92 35.39
N ALA A 124 -1.24 16.57 34.78
CA ALA A 124 -1.13 15.33 34.03
C ALA A 124 -1.24 14.10 34.94
N GLN A 125 -0.63 14.14 36.12
CA GLN A 125 -0.76 13.07 37.12
C GLN A 125 -2.20 12.95 37.60
N GLU A 126 -2.87 14.07 37.92
CA GLU A 126 -4.29 14.05 38.28
C GLU A 126 -5.18 13.51 37.15
N ALA A 127 -4.87 13.84 35.90
CA ALA A 127 -5.58 13.28 34.74
C ALA A 127 -5.36 11.77 34.63
N LEU A 128 -4.14 11.27 34.91
CA LEU A 128 -3.87 9.82 34.97
C LEU A 128 -4.65 9.13 36.09
N ASP A 129 -4.70 9.73 37.28
CA ASP A 129 -5.46 9.19 38.42
C ASP A 129 -6.96 9.11 38.12
N LYS A 130 -7.48 10.04 37.31
CA LYS A 130 -8.86 10.07 36.80
C LYS A 130 -9.06 9.23 35.54
N GLU A 131 -8.03 8.52 35.07
CA GLU A 131 -8.01 7.74 33.82
C GLU A 131 -8.34 8.54 32.55
N GLN A 132 -8.09 9.86 32.58
CA GLN A 132 -8.24 10.79 31.46
C GLN A 132 -6.99 10.74 30.56
N PHE A 133 -6.71 9.58 29.97
CA PHE A 133 -5.46 9.28 29.25
C PHE A 133 -5.13 10.27 28.13
N ASN A 134 -6.12 10.70 27.34
CA ASN A 134 -5.92 11.66 26.26
C ASN A 134 -5.46 13.04 26.78
N GLU A 135 -6.02 13.47 27.92
CA GLU A 135 -5.66 14.73 28.55
C GLU A 135 -4.26 14.66 29.17
N ALA A 136 -3.97 13.57 29.88
CA ALA A 136 -2.65 13.29 30.42
C ALA A 136 -1.58 13.28 29.32
N GLU A 137 -1.83 12.58 28.21
CA GLU A 137 -0.89 12.52 27.08
C GLU A 137 -0.60 13.93 26.51
N ARG A 138 -1.64 14.75 26.34
CA ARG A 138 -1.49 16.13 25.84
C ARG A 138 -0.64 16.97 26.79
N LEU A 139 -0.92 16.93 28.09
CA LEU A 139 -0.19 17.69 29.12
C LEU A 139 1.27 17.22 29.24
N LEU A 140 1.52 15.91 29.18
CA LEU A 140 2.87 15.36 29.26
C LEU A 140 3.69 15.67 28.01
N ARG A 141 3.06 15.72 26.84
CA ARG A 141 3.71 16.18 25.61
C ARG A 141 4.13 17.64 25.71
N GLU A 142 3.30 18.47 26.34
CA GLU A 142 3.63 19.87 26.60
C GLU A 142 4.84 19.99 27.53
N VAL A 143 4.86 19.26 28.65
CA VAL A 143 6.01 19.17 29.57
C VAL A 143 7.27 18.73 28.80
N MET A 144 7.19 17.66 28.03
CA MET A 144 8.32 17.11 27.27
C MET A 144 8.82 18.05 26.15
N SER A 145 7.98 18.95 25.64
CA SER A 145 8.38 19.94 24.64
C SER A 145 9.24 21.07 25.22
N ILE A 146 9.09 21.33 26.53
CA ILE A 146 9.82 22.35 27.27
C ILE A 146 11.06 21.75 27.95
N ASP A 147 10.89 20.59 28.60
CA ASP A 147 11.96 19.80 29.20
C ASP A 147 11.64 18.31 29.06
N ARG A 148 12.31 17.67 28.12
CA ARG A 148 12.09 16.26 27.78
C ARG A 148 12.35 15.31 28.94
N ASN A 149 13.27 15.67 29.84
CA ASN A 149 13.69 14.81 30.95
C ASN A 149 13.09 15.26 32.29
N TYR A 150 12.02 16.07 32.26
CA TYR A 150 11.33 16.53 33.45
C TYR A 150 10.69 15.36 34.19
N GLU A 151 11.26 15.01 35.35
CA GLU A 151 10.82 13.92 36.20
C GLU A 151 10.57 12.61 35.43
N ARG A 152 9.34 12.09 35.46
CA ARG A 152 8.92 10.85 34.78
C ARG A 152 8.06 11.13 33.55
N ALA A 153 8.11 12.33 32.97
CA ALA A 153 7.21 12.73 31.90
C ALA A 153 7.22 11.76 30.69
N ILE A 154 8.40 11.26 30.30
CA ILE A 154 8.55 10.27 29.22
C ILE A 154 7.82 8.97 29.56
N GLU A 155 8.02 8.44 30.76
CA GLU A 155 7.40 7.19 31.21
C GLU A 155 5.88 7.32 31.30
N LEU A 156 5.40 8.42 31.91
CA LEU A 156 3.98 8.69 32.08
C LEU A 156 3.29 8.94 30.74
N HIS A 157 3.96 9.58 29.77
CA HIS A 157 3.42 9.78 28.42
C HIS A 157 3.30 8.43 27.71
N ALA A 158 4.33 7.59 27.80
CA ALA A 158 4.28 6.24 27.23
C ALA A 158 3.15 5.42 27.86
N TYR A 159 2.96 5.53 29.17
CA TYR A 159 1.87 4.90 29.89
C TYR A 159 0.49 5.42 29.43
N SER A 160 0.30 6.73 29.33
CA SER A 160 -0.98 7.33 28.93
C SER A 160 -1.40 6.91 27.51
N SER A 161 -0.45 6.73 26.59
CA SER A 161 -0.74 6.25 25.24
C SER A 161 -0.98 4.74 25.18
N CYS A 162 -0.28 3.93 25.98
CA CYS A 162 -0.33 2.47 25.90
C CYS A 162 -1.47 1.84 26.73
N GLU A 163 -1.71 2.33 27.95
CA GLU A 163 -2.70 1.77 28.87
C GLU A 163 -4.12 1.67 28.28
N PRO A 164 -4.69 2.71 27.63
CA PRO A 164 -6.04 2.60 27.07
C PRO A 164 -6.14 1.54 25.97
N VAL A 165 -5.13 1.43 25.11
CA VAL A 165 -5.08 0.42 24.03
C VAL A 165 -4.89 -0.99 24.60
N TYR A 166 -4.11 -1.13 25.68
CA TYR A 166 -3.94 -2.39 26.38
C TYR A 166 -5.26 -2.88 26.98
N ARG A 167 -5.97 -1.99 27.69
CA ARG A 167 -7.28 -2.29 28.29
C ARG A 167 -8.31 -2.65 27.23
N GLU A 168 -8.31 -1.94 26.09
CA GLU A 168 -9.14 -2.28 24.93
C GLU A 168 -8.82 -3.69 24.41
N GLY A 169 -7.54 -4.01 24.17
CA GLY A 169 -7.11 -5.33 23.72
C GLY A 169 -7.51 -6.45 24.69
N ARG A 170 -7.35 -6.23 26.00
CA ARG A 170 -7.83 -7.16 27.04
C ARG A 170 -9.34 -7.33 27.00
N LYS A 171 -10.10 -6.24 26.90
CA LYS A 171 -11.57 -6.30 26.81
C LYS A 171 -12.02 -7.12 25.60
N PHE A 172 -11.39 -6.96 24.45
CA PHE A 172 -11.68 -7.80 23.27
C PHE A 172 -11.33 -9.26 23.53
N PHE A 173 -10.18 -9.53 24.12
CA PHE A 173 -9.74 -10.89 24.44
C PHE A 173 -10.71 -11.59 25.40
N ASP A 174 -11.07 -10.93 26.51
CA ASP A 174 -11.99 -11.44 27.52
C ASP A 174 -13.40 -11.64 26.92
N GLY A 175 -13.78 -10.78 25.95
CA GLY A 175 -15.00 -10.89 25.15
C GLY A 175 -14.96 -11.95 24.04
N ARG A 176 -13.87 -12.73 23.92
CA ARG A 176 -13.64 -13.73 22.85
C ARG A 176 -13.58 -13.15 21.42
N LEU A 177 -13.37 -11.84 21.31
CA LEU A 177 -13.14 -11.12 20.06
C LEU A 177 -11.63 -11.14 19.73
N TYR A 178 -11.11 -12.34 19.46
CA TYR A 178 -9.68 -12.61 19.36
C TYR A 178 -8.97 -11.92 18.19
N ARG A 179 -9.62 -11.73 17.03
CA ARG A 179 -9.08 -10.94 15.90
C ARG A 179 -8.97 -9.47 16.29
N SER A 180 -10.02 -8.92 16.89
CA SER A 180 -10.00 -7.55 17.41
C SER A 180 -8.89 -7.35 18.45
N ALA A 181 -8.75 -8.29 19.38
CA ALA A 181 -7.68 -8.30 20.39
C ALA A 181 -6.29 -8.36 19.73
N TYR A 182 -6.08 -9.27 18.77
CA TYR A 182 -4.82 -9.42 18.04
C TYR A 182 -4.37 -8.11 17.37
N TYR A 183 -5.30 -7.40 16.71
CA TYR A 183 -5.00 -6.12 16.07
C TYR A 183 -4.78 -4.99 17.07
N ALA A 184 -5.60 -4.88 18.13
CA ALA A 184 -5.44 -3.86 19.16
C ALA A 184 -4.08 -3.97 19.86
N LEU A 185 -3.72 -5.19 20.30
CA LEU A 185 -2.44 -5.47 20.92
C LEU A 185 -1.27 -5.28 19.94
N GLY A 186 -1.47 -5.62 18.67
CA GLY A 186 -0.48 -5.35 17.62
C GLY A 186 -0.21 -3.86 17.38
N ARG A 187 -1.24 -3.00 17.49
CA ARG A 187 -1.03 -1.53 17.44
C ARG A 187 -0.23 -1.07 18.65
N LEU A 188 -0.55 -1.57 19.85
CA LEU A 188 0.17 -1.24 21.07
C LEU A 188 1.65 -1.66 21.01
N LEU A 189 1.94 -2.87 20.52
CA LEU A 189 3.32 -3.38 20.42
C LEU A 189 4.19 -2.61 19.41
N LYS A 190 3.58 -1.89 18.45
CA LYS A 190 4.30 -0.94 17.60
C LYS A 190 4.71 0.33 18.36
N ILE A 191 3.98 0.71 19.39
CA ILE A 191 4.30 1.85 20.26
C ILE A 191 5.33 1.43 21.31
N ASN A 192 5.08 0.31 22.00
CA ASN A 192 5.99 -0.25 22.99
C ASN A 192 5.98 -1.79 22.93
N PRO A 193 7.03 -2.41 22.35
CA PRO A 193 7.13 -3.87 22.20
C PRO A 193 7.19 -4.66 23.51
N ALA A 194 7.59 -4.01 24.61
CA ALA A 194 7.78 -4.63 25.93
C ALA A 194 6.69 -4.24 26.92
N TYR A 195 5.55 -3.72 26.43
CA TYR A 195 4.49 -3.25 27.31
C TYR A 195 3.73 -4.41 27.97
N LYS A 196 3.99 -4.60 29.27
CA LYS A 196 3.37 -5.65 30.10
C LYS A 196 3.46 -7.03 29.42
N ASP A 197 2.38 -7.78 29.43
CA ASP A 197 2.20 -9.09 28.81
C ASP A 197 1.56 -9.01 27.41
N ALA A 198 1.48 -7.83 26.79
CA ALA A 198 0.76 -7.62 25.53
C ALA A 198 1.24 -8.53 24.39
N ALA A 199 2.55 -8.83 24.33
CA ALA A 199 3.10 -9.75 23.34
C ALA A 199 2.62 -11.20 23.54
N ALA A 200 2.55 -11.66 24.79
CA ALA A 200 2.03 -12.99 25.11
C ALA A 200 0.53 -13.06 24.81
N LEU A 201 -0.22 -12.06 25.23
CA LEU A 201 -1.66 -11.97 25.00
C LEU A 201 -2.00 -11.88 23.50
N GLN A 202 -1.20 -11.15 22.70
CA GLN A 202 -1.37 -11.09 21.25
C GLN A 202 -1.16 -12.46 20.61
N LYS A 203 -0.13 -13.20 21.04
CA LYS A 203 0.15 -14.55 20.54
C LYS A 203 -0.98 -15.51 20.87
N GLU A 204 -1.52 -15.44 22.09
CA GLU A 204 -2.68 -16.23 22.50
C GLU A 204 -3.93 -15.84 21.70
N ALA A 205 -4.19 -14.54 21.53
CA ALA A 205 -5.27 -14.05 20.69
C ALA A 205 -5.18 -14.61 19.26
N LEU A 206 -3.98 -14.62 18.68
CA LEU A 206 -3.74 -15.19 17.36
C LEU A 206 -4.12 -16.68 17.31
N GLN A 207 -3.76 -17.48 18.32
CA GLN A 207 -4.08 -18.92 18.36
C GLN A 207 -5.60 -19.16 18.27
N TYR A 208 -6.40 -18.36 18.98
CA TYR A 208 -7.85 -18.48 18.94
C TYR A 208 -8.49 -17.82 17.72
N ALA A 209 -7.87 -16.77 17.18
CA ALA A 209 -8.37 -15.98 16.06
C ALA A 209 -8.17 -16.66 14.69
N VAL A 210 -7.23 -17.62 14.59
CA VAL A 210 -6.93 -18.32 13.33
C VAL A 210 -8.15 -19.11 12.84
N LEU A 211 -8.51 -18.85 11.59
CA LEU A 211 -9.51 -19.60 10.85
C LEU A 211 -8.81 -20.69 10.04
N THR A 212 -9.00 -21.93 10.45
CA THR A 212 -8.52 -23.12 9.75
C THR A 212 -9.54 -23.57 8.72
N ILE A 213 -9.10 -23.67 7.47
CA ILE A 213 -9.93 -23.88 6.30
C ILE A 213 -9.52 -25.17 5.61
N ALA A 214 -10.47 -26.06 5.39
CA ALA A 214 -10.27 -27.25 4.57
C ALA A 214 -10.95 -27.07 3.21
N ILE A 215 -10.20 -27.33 2.14
CA ILE A 215 -10.79 -27.41 0.80
C ILE A 215 -11.44 -28.79 0.66
N GLN A 216 -12.74 -28.81 0.34
CA GLN A 216 -13.45 -30.03 0.03
C GLN A 216 -13.28 -30.39 -1.45
N PRO A 217 -13.36 -31.69 -1.82
CA PRO A 217 -13.42 -32.07 -3.22
C PRO A 217 -14.55 -31.33 -3.94
N PHE A 218 -14.23 -30.68 -5.05
CA PHE A 218 -15.22 -29.90 -5.79
C PHE A 218 -16.26 -30.80 -6.46
N ARG A 219 -17.53 -30.36 -6.44
CA ARG A 219 -18.59 -30.97 -7.25
C ARG A 219 -18.19 -30.92 -8.72
N GLN A 220 -18.40 -32.02 -9.43
CA GLN A 220 -17.99 -32.24 -10.83
C GLN A 220 -16.47 -32.27 -11.08
N ALA A 221 -15.63 -32.44 -10.05
CA ALA A 221 -14.19 -32.60 -10.24
C ALA A 221 -13.84 -33.79 -11.15
N SER A 222 -14.59 -34.89 -11.13
CA SER A 222 -14.38 -36.02 -12.03
C SER A 222 -14.65 -35.70 -13.51
N SER A 223 -15.59 -34.80 -13.77
CA SER A 223 -15.90 -34.32 -15.13
C SER A 223 -14.88 -33.29 -15.63
N PHE A 224 -14.23 -32.56 -14.71
CA PHE A 224 -13.26 -31.50 -15.01
C PHE A 224 -12.00 -31.63 -14.14
N PRO A 225 -11.24 -32.73 -14.23
CA PRO A 225 -10.17 -33.05 -13.28
C PRO A 225 -9.02 -32.05 -13.33
N PHE A 226 -8.62 -31.60 -14.52
CA PHE A 226 -7.57 -30.60 -14.68
C PHE A 226 -7.97 -29.26 -14.04
N LEU A 227 -9.13 -28.72 -14.40
CA LEU A 227 -9.62 -27.45 -13.84
C LEU A 227 -9.81 -27.51 -12.32
N ALA A 228 -10.34 -28.62 -11.79
CA ALA A 228 -10.49 -28.79 -10.34
C ALA A 228 -9.13 -28.76 -9.62
N SER A 229 -8.15 -29.49 -10.14
CA SER A 229 -6.78 -29.51 -9.59
C SER A 229 -6.13 -28.12 -9.65
N GLU A 230 -6.28 -27.41 -10.77
CA GLU A 230 -5.72 -26.06 -10.93
C GLU A 230 -6.37 -25.07 -9.96
N ILE A 231 -7.70 -25.08 -9.79
CA ILE A 231 -8.39 -24.20 -8.83
C ILE A 231 -7.89 -24.48 -7.41
N GLU A 232 -7.78 -25.75 -7.01
CA GLU A 232 -7.28 -26.11 -5.67
C GLU A 232 -5.84 -25.65 -5.47
N GLN A 233 -4.95 -25.92 -6.43
CA GLN A 233 -3.54 -25.54 -6.36
C GLN A 233 -3.37 -24.01 -6.31
N MET A 234 -4.04 -23.27 -7.20
CA MET A 234 -3.96 -21.81 -7.23
C MET A 234 -4.54 -21.20 -5.96
N THR A 235 -5.59 -21.79 -5.39
CA THR A 235 -6.12 -21.37 -4.09
C THR A 235 -5.09 -21.56 -2.99
N LYS A 236 -4.45 -22.74 -2.90
CA LYS A 236 -3.36 -22.97 -1.93
C LYS A 236 -2.20 -21.99 -2.11
N GLN A 237 -1.80 -21.73 -3.34
CA GLN A 237 -0.74 -20.76 -3.66
C GLN A 237 -1.11 -19.34 -3.25
N GLU A 238 -2.36 -18.92 -3.46
CA GLU A 238 -2.80 -17.58 -3.08
C GLU A 238 -2.77 -17.38 -1.56
N PHE A 239 -3.17 -18.39 -0.77
CA PHE A 239 -3.04 -18.33 0.69
C PHE A 239 -1.57 -18.22 1.15
N VAL A 240 -0.66 -18.97 0.52
CA VAL A 240 0.78 -18.87 0.81
C VAL A 240 1.34 -17.50 0.44
N LYS A 241 0.95 -16.98 -0.73
CA LYS A 241 1.41 -15.68 -1.24
C LYS A 241 0.94 -14.51 -0.39
N GLN A 242 -0.31 -14.55 0.07
CA GLN A 242 -0.89 -13.47 0.89
C GLN A 242 -0.39 -13.52 2.34
N ALA A 243 0.00 -14.71 2.83
CA ALA A 243 0.61 -14.92 4.13
C ALA A 243 -0.20 -14.30 5.30
N ASP A 244 -1.53 -14.37 5.23
CA ASP A 244 -2.42 -13.83 6.26
C ASP A 244 -2.26 -14.66 7.56
N PRO A 245 -1.88 -14.04 8.69
CA PRO A 245 -1.66 -14.76 9.94
C PRO A 245 -2.95 -15.38 10.51
N LEU A 246 -4.12 -14.87 10.14
CA LEU A 246 -5.42 -15.29 10.65
C LEU A 246 -6.09 -16.37 9.79
N LEU A 247 -5.52 -16.74 8.64
CA LEU A 247 -6.10 -17.71 7.72
C LEU A 247 -5.11 -18.84 7.44
N LYS A 248 -5.53 -20.09 7.62
CA LYS A 248 -4.68 -21.25 7.34
C LYS A 248 -5.45 -22.33 6.59
N ILE A 249 -4.91 -22.77 5.46
CA ILE A 249 -5.39 -24.00 4.80
C ILE A 249 -4.83 -25.21 5.54
N VAL A 250 -5.69 -26.19 5.81
CA VAL A 250 -5.32 -27.44 6.48
C VAL A 250 -5.71 -28.65 5.62
N SER A 251 -4.91 -29.71 5.72
CA SER A 251 -5.18 -30.97 5.01
C SER A 251 -6.21 -31.79 5.78
N THR A 252 -7.31 -32.14 5.10
CA THR A 252 -8.35 -33.04 5.66
C THR A 252 -7.79 -34.43 5.96
N ASP A 253 -6.86 -34.93 5.15
CA ASP A 253 -6.22 -36.23 5.36
C ASP A 253 -5.35 -36.23 6.62
N TYR A 254 -4.59 -35.16 6.83
CA TYR A 254 -3.79 -35.02 8.05
C TYR A 254 -4.68 -34.97 9.29
N THR A 255 -5.70 -34.10 9.30
CA THR A 255 -6.63 -33.99 10.42
C THR A 255 -7.32 -35.34 10.71
N ARG A 256 -7.76 -36.07 9.67
CA ARG A 256 -8.36 -37.40 9.84
C ARG A 256 -7.39 -38.42 10.44
N ARG A 257 -6.14 -38.45 9.98
CA ARG A 257 -5.11 -39.35 10.53
C ARG A 257 -4.84 -39.05 12.00
N MET A 258 -4.68 -37.78 12.38
CA MET A 258 -4.45 -37.40 13.78
C MET A 258 -5.64 -37.73 14.69
N LEU A 259 -6.88 -37.56 14.19
CA LEU A 259 -8.07 -37.98 14.94
C LEU A 259 -8.14 -39.51 15.13
N GLU A 260 -7.74 -40.28 14.13
CA GLU A 260 -7.69 -41.74 14.24
C GLU A 260 -6.58 -42.21 15.20
N GLU A 261 -5.41 -41.57 15.16
CA GLU A 261 -4.34 -41.81 16.14
C GLU A 261 -4.80 -41.48 17.57
N GLN A 262 -5.50 -40.35 17.75
CA GLN A 262 -6.10 -39.99 19.03
C GLN A 262 -7.09 -41.08 19.51
N ARG A 263 -7.96 -41.56 18.63
CA ARG A 263 -8.93 -42.61 18.93
C ARG A 263 -8.24 -43.91 19.37
N LEU A 264 -7.19 -44.33 18.65
CA LEU A 264 -6.41 -45.51 18.98
C LEU A 264 -5.64 -45.36 20.30
N ALA A 265 -5.06 -44.18 20.56
CA ALA A 265 -4.38 -43.90 21.81
C ALA A 265 -5.33 -43.98 23.01
N LEU A 266 -6.53 -43.39 22.91
CA LEU A 266 -7.57 -43.48 23.93
C LEU A 266 -8.03 -44.92 24.18
N GLN A 267 -8.20 -45.72 23.12
CA GLN A 267 -8.60 -47.14 23.25
C GLN A 267 -7.53 -48.01 23.92
N ASN A 268 -6.25 -47.68 23.73
CA ASN A 268 -5.12 -48.44 24.27
C ASN A 268 -4.49 -47.79 25.52
N ASN A 269 -5.12 -46.74 26.07
CA ASN A 269 -4.64 -45.98 27.22
C ASN A 269 -3.19 -45.44 27.05
N LEU A 270 -2.86 -45.03 25.82
CA LEU A 270 -1.56 -44.45 25.46
C LEU A 270 -1.62 -42.91 25.52
N PRO A 271 -0.49 -42.25 25.84
CA PRO A 271 -0.43 -40.79 25.78
C PRO A 271 -0.57 -40.29 24.33
N PHE A 272 -1.38 -39.26 24.12
CA PHE A 272 -1.53 -38.58 22.83
C PHE A 272 -1.48 -37.07 23.03
N ASP A 273 -0.69 -36.39 22.20
CA ASP A 273 -0.61 -34.93 22.21
C ASP A 273 -1.76 -34.34 21.38
N ALA A 274 -2.80 -33.87 22.06
CA ALA A 274 -3.97 -33.27 21.43
C ALA A 274 -3.64 -32.02 20.58
N SER A 275 -2.47 -31.38 20.80
CA SER A 275 -2.05 -30.22 20.00
C SER A 275 -1.71 -30.56 18.55
N LEU A 276 -1.50 -31.85 18.23
CA LEU A 276 -1.26 -32.34 16.87
C LEU A 276 -2.53 -32.30 16.01
N VAL A 277 -3.71 -32.33 16.62
CA VAL A 277 -4.98 -32.26 15.90
C VAL A 277 -5.28 -30.81 15.56
N ILE A 278 -5.10 -30.43 14.29
CA ILE A 278 -5.51 -29.12 13.80
C ILE A 278 -7.01 -29.18 13.46
N PRO A 279 -7.89 -28.53 14.25
CA PRO A 279 -9.32 -28.57 13.99
C PRO A 279 -9.62 -27.81 12.70
N ILE A 280 -10.61 -28.26 11.93
CA ILE A 280 -11.14 -27.54 10.78
C ILE A 280 -12.32 -26.69 11.28
N ARG A 281 -12.27 -25.38 11.06
CA ARG A 281 -13.35 -24.46 11.45
C ARG A 281 -14.29 -24.13 10.29
N MET A 282 -13.76 -24.15 9.07
CA MET A 282 -14.51 -23.85 7.85
C MET A 282 -14.19 -24.84 6.73
N TYR A 283 -15.19 -25.15 5.93
CA TYR A 283 -15.04 -25.82 4.64
C TYR A 283 -15.14 -24.81 3.51
N LEU A 284 -14.22 -24.89 2.55
CA LEU A 284 -14.36 -24.30 1.24
C LEU A 284 -14.87 -25.39 0.29
N SER A 285 -16.12 -25.27 -0.14
CA SER A 285 -16.74 -26.15 -1.12
C SER A 285 -16.86 -25.45 -2.46
N GLY A 286 -16.77 -26.20 -3.55
CA GLY A 286 -16.77 -25.66 -4.91
C GLY A 286 -17.59 -26.52 -5.86
N ASP A 287 -18.08 -25.91 -6.94
CA ASP A 287 -18.90 -26.57 -7.95
C ASP A 287 -18.55 -26.01 -9.34
N ILE A 288 -17.98 -26.87 -10.18
CA ILE A 288 -17.67 -26.53 -11.56
C ILE A 288 -18.96 -26.66 -12.37
N LYS A 289 -19.67 -25.55 -12.55
CA LYS A 289 -20.93 -25.52 -13.28
C LYS A 289 -20.73 -25.71 -14.78
N ARG A 290 -19.64 -25.19 -15.33
CA ARG A 290 -19.38 -25.18 -16.77
C ARG A 290 -17.90 -25.00 -17.09
N SER A 291 -17.37 -25.76 -18.06
CA SER A 291 -16.10 -25.49 -18.75
C SER A 291 -16.26 -25.88 -20.22
N VAL A 292 -16.56 -24.89 -21.06
CA VAL A 292 -16.80 -25.09 -22.50
C VAL A 292 -15.67 -24.44 -23.28
N TYR A 293 -15.00 -25.22 -24.13
CA TYR A 293 -13.94 -24.76 -25.02
C TYR A 293 -14.36 -25.02 -26.47
N SER A 294 -14.25 -24.01 -27.32
CA SER A 294 -14.58 -24.09 -28.73
C SER A 294 -13.53 -23.40 -29.57
N VAL A 295 -13.26 -23.95 -30.76
CA VAL A 295 -12.30 -23.39 -31.71
C VAL A 295 -13.00 -23.27 -33.06
N SER A 296 -12.83 -22.12 -33.72
CA SER A 296 -13.32 -21.92 -35.06
C SER A 296 -12.58 -22.82 -36.05
N LYS A 297 -13.23 -23.14 -37.18
CA LYS A 297 -12.49 -23.65 -38.34
C LYS A 297 -11.44 -22.62 -38.76
N ILE A 298 -10.30 -23.09 -39.26
CA ILE A 298 -9.26 -22.20 -39.81
C ILE A 298 -9.85 -21.56 -41.06
N ASN A 299 -9.98 -20.24 -41.04
CA ASN A 299 -10.34 -19.47 -42.22
C ASN A 299 -9.07 -19.17 -43.01
N LYS A 300 -9.03 -19.59 -44.28
CA LYS A 300 -7.89 -19.41 -45.18
C LYS A 300 -8.31 -18.49 -46.31
N THR A 301 -7.61 -17.39 -46.48
CA THR A 301 -7.80 -16.44 -47.57
C THR A 301 -6.55 -16.41 -48.42
N GLU A 302 -6.70 -16.67 -49.72
CA GLU A 302 -5.61 -16.52 -50.67
C GLU A 302 -5.25 -15.04 -50.85
N ARG A 303 -3.95 -14.75 -50.78
CA ARG A 303 -3.37 -13.43 -50.99
C ARG A 303 -2.29 -13.48 -52.04
N LYS A 304 -2.15 -12.35 -52.71
CA LYS A 304 -1.26 -12.14 -53.85
C LYS A 304 0.12 -11.69 -53.39
N ALA A 305 1.17 -12.33 -53.91
CA ALA A 305 2.55 -11.91 -53.74
C ALA A 305 3.39 -12.12 -55.01
N PHE A 306 4.53 -11.46 -55.07
CA PHE A 306 5.57 -11.68 -56.07
C PHE A 306 6.75 -12.39 -55.39
N LEU A 307 7.18 -13.53 -55.94
CA LEU A 307 8.36 -14.25 -55.48
C LEU A 307 9.59 -13.79 -56.25
N ARG A 308 10.60 -13.32 -55.53
CA ARG A 308 11.94 -13.05 -56.06
C ARG A 308 12.68 -14.35 -56.31
N TYR A 309 13.24 -14.52 -57.49
CA TYR A 309 14.11 -15.64 -57.83
C TYR A 309 15.25 -15.21 -58.77
N THR A 310 16.31 -15.99 -58.83
CA THR A 310 17.46 -15.74 -59.70
C THR A 310 17.37 -16.64 -60.92
N ASP A 311 17.37 -16.06 -62.13
CA ASP A 311 17.34 -16.80 -63.39
C ASP A 311 18.75 -17.36 -63.75
N ARG A 312 18.83 -18.25 -64.75
CA ARG A 312 20.08 -18.88 -65.23
C ARG A 312 21.16 -17.87 -65.61
N ASN A 313 20.76 -16.67 -66.03
CA ASN A 313 21.64 -15.55 -66.38
C ASN A 313 22.02 -14.67 -65.18
N ARG A 314 21.82 -15.14 -63.93
CA ARG A 314 22.07 -14.39 -62.68
C ARG A 314 21.29 -13.07 -62.55
N GLN A 315 20.17 -12.94 -63.24
CA GLN A 315 19.29 -11.76 -63.14
C GLN A 315 18.17 -12.03 -62.14
N GLN A 316 17.86 -11.04 -61.30
CA GLN A 316 16.71 -11.10 -60.39
C GLN A 316 15.42 -10.92 -61.19
N LYS A 317 14.50 -11.87 -61.04
CA LYS A 317 13.17 -11.84 -61.63
C LYS A 317 12.12 -12.08 -60.57
N PHE A 318 10.89 -11.71 -60.90
CA PHE A 318 9.73 -11.87 -60.03
C PHE A 318 8.66 -12.68 -60.74
N LYS A 319 8.06 -13.64 -60.06
CA LYS A 319 6.89 -14.38 -60.55
C LYS A 319 5.71 -14.21 -59.60
N LYS A 320 4.49 -14.20 -60.15
CA LYS A 320 3.24 -14.12 -59.37
C LYS A 320 3.03 -15.44 -58.63
N VAL A 321 2.80 -15.36 -57.32
CA VAL A 321 2.53 -16.50 -56.44
C VAL A 321 1.44 -16.14 -55.44
N TYR A 322 0.82 -17.15 -54.83
CA TYR A 322 -0.14 -16.95 -53.76
C TYR A 322 0.45 -17.40 -52.42
N TYR A 323 0.04 -16.71 -51.36
CA TYR A 323 0.21 -17.19 -49.99
C TYR A 323 -1.15 -17.20 -49.30
N LEU A 324 -1.25 -17.91 -48.18
CA LEU A 324 -2.47 -18.02 -47.40
C LEU A 324 -2.37 -17.11 -46.19
N GLU A 325 -3.33 -16.20 -46.02
CA GLU A 325 -3.63 -15.62 -44.71
C GLU A 325 -4.60 -16.54 -43.99
N CYS A 326 -4.15 -17.07 -42.85
CA CYS A 326 -4.90 -17.95 -41.98
C CYS A 326 -5.37 -17.18 -40.76
N SER A 327 -6.63 -17.38 -40.36
CA SER A 327 -7.15 -16.87 -39.09
C SER A 327 -7.94 -17.93 -38.34
N GLN A 328 -7.83 -17.93 -37.02
CA GLN A 328 -8.54 -18.85 -36.14
C GLN A 328 -8.81 -18.19 -34.79
N THR A 329 -9.96 -18.51 -34.20
CA THR A 329 -10.38 -17.99 -32.88
C THR A 329 -10.74 -19.16 -31.96
N ALA A 330 -10.32 -19.08 -30.70
CA ALA A 330 -10.69 -20.00 -29.63
C ALA A 330 -11.43 -19.22 -28.56
N ASN A 331 -12.49 -19.81 -28.02
CA ASN A 331 -13.26 -19.25 -26.93
C ASN A 331 -13.41 -20.30 -25.83
N ALA A 332 -13.18 -19.90 -24.58
CA ALA A 332 -13.42 -20.70 -23.40
C ALA A 332 -14.34 -19.95 -22.44
N THR A 333 -15.47 -20.54 -22.07
CA THR A 333 -16.34 -20.01 -21.01
C THR A 333 -16.37 -20.98 -19.85
N ILE A 334 -15.97 -20.49 -18.67
CA ILE A 334 -15.84 -21.28 -17.46
C ILE A 334 -16.66 -20.61 -16.36
N GLN A 335 -17.42 -21.43 -15.62
CA GLN A 335 -18.24 -21.00 -14.49
C GLN A 335 -17.98 -21.92 -13.28
N PHE A 336 -17.68 -21.30 -12.15
CA PHE A 336 -17.38 -21.97 -10.89
C PHE A 336 -18.11 -21.27 -9.74
N GLY A 337 -18.91 -22.02 -8.99
CA GLY A 337 -19.53 -21.56 -7.75
C GLY A 337 -18.76 -22.05 -6.55
N TYR A 338 -18.71 -21.28 -5.47
CA TYR A 338 -18.11 -21.71 -4.21
C TYR A 338 -18.92 -21.25 -3.00
N GLU A 339 -18.77 -22.00 -1.92
CA GLU A 339 -19.45 -21.80 -0.65
C GLU A 339 -18.43 -21.95 0.48
N PHE A 340 -18.52 -21.06 1.47
CA PHE A 340 -17.73 -21.09 2.67
C PHE A 340 -18.64 -21.45 3.84
N ILE A 341 -18.40 -22.63 4.41
CA ILE A 341 -19.34 -23.31 5.29
C ILE A 341 -18.71 -23.46 6.67
N ARG A 342 -19.39 -22.99 7.71
CA ARG A 342 -18.93 -23.16 9.09
C ARG A 342 -19.17 -24.59 9.55
N VAL A 343 -18.14 -25.22 10.14
CA VAL A 343 -18.22 -26.62 10.57
C VAL A 343 -19.18 -26.81 11.75
N GLU A 344 -19.17 -25.87 12.69
CA GLU A 344 -19.91 -25.96 13.97
C GLU A 344 -21.43 -26.12 13.78
N ASN A 345 -22.01 -25.50 12.75
CA ASN A 345 -23.46 -25.44 12.53
C ASN A 345 -23.89 -25.58 11.06
N ALA A 346 -22.94 -25.91 10.16
CA ALA A 346 -23.17 -26.04 8.72
C ALA A 346 -23.73 -24.79 8.03
N VAL A 347 -23.59 -23.59 8.62
CA VAL A 347 -24.07 -22.34 8.02
C VAL A 347 -23.13 -21.89 6.89
N VAL A 348 -23.70 -21.57 5.74
CA VAL A 348 -22.99 -20.90 4.64
C VAL A 348 -22.81 -19.42 5.00
N VAL A 349 -21.56 -19.01 5.26
CA VAL A 349 -21.25 -17.63 5.67
C VAL A 349 -20.85 -16.74 4.51
N ALA A 350 -20.42 -17.33 3.39
CA ALA A 350 -20.15 -16.64 2.15
C ALA A 350 -20.36 -17.60 0.98
N ALA A 351 -20.91 -17.11 -0.12
CA ALA A 351 -21.02 -17.84 -1.37
C ALA A 351 -20.95 -16.85 -2.54
N ASP A 352 -20.38 -17.28 -3.65
CA ASP A 352 -20.35 -16.51 -4.89
C ASP A 352 -20.18 -17.43 -6.10
N ALA A 353 -20.36 -16.87 -7.30
CA ALA A 353 -20.13 -17.56 -8.56
C ALA A 353 -19.26 -16.71 -9.50
N ILE A 354 -18.25 -17.34 -10.07
CA ILE A 354 -17.28 -16.71 -10.95
C ILE A 354 -17.52 -17.25 -12.35
N GLU A 355 -17.85 -16.37 -13.29
CA GLU A 355 -17.95 -16.69 -14.70
C GLU A 355 -16.99 -15.82 -15.50
N ARG A 356 -16.18 -16.44 -16.36
CA ARG A 356 -15.29 -15.73 -17.29
C ARG A 356 -15.37 -16.37 -18.67
N THR A 357 -15.29 -15.50 -19.67
CA THR A 357 -15.06 -15.90 -21.05
C THR A 357 -13.70 -15.38 -21.49
N PHE A 358 -12.88 -16.29 -22.00
CA PHE A 358 -11.58 -16.00 -22.58
C PHE A 358 -11.65 -16.22 -24.09
N THR A 359 -10.98 -15.36 -24.83
CA THR A 359 -10.89 -15.45 -26.28
C THR A 359 -9.42 -15.32 -26.67
N ASP A 360 -8.97 -16.20 -27.57
CA ASP A 360 -7.68 -16.07 -28.23
C ASP A 360 -7.88 -16.04 -29.74
N GLN A 361 -7.07 -15.24 -30.43
CA GLN A 361 -7.11 -15.11 -31.88
C GLN A 361 -5.70 -15.16 -32.46
N VAL A 362 -5.55 -15.95 -33.53
CA VAL A 362 -4.33 -16.00 -34.33
C VAL A 362 -4.64 -15.54 -35.75
N VAL A 363 -3.75 -14.72 -36.31
CA VAL A 363 -3.75 -14.31 -37.71
C VAL A 363 -2.32 -14.40 -38.19
N TYR A 364 -2.07 -15.26 -39.17
CA TYR A 364 -0.73 -15.55 -39.66
C TYR A 364 -0.73 -15.85 -41.16
N ALA A 365 0.42 -15.74 -41.80
CA ALA A 365 0.60 -16.11 -43.19
C ALA A 365 1.32 -17.46 -43.32
N SER A 366 0.95 -18.24 -44.33
CA SER A 366 1.57 -19.51 -44.68
C SER A 366 1.81 -19.58 -46.18
N SER A 367 2.98 -20.06 -46.58
CA SER A 367 3.43 -20.15 -47.97
C SER A 367 4.35 -21.35 -48.12
N GLU A 368 4.33 -21.97 -49.30
CA GLU A 368 5.33 -22.98 -49.69
C GLU A 368 6.70 -22.36 -50.03
N TYR A 369 6.74 -21.04 -50.26
CA TYR A 369 7.94 -20.28 -50.59
C TYR A 369 8.52 -19.56 -49.35
N ASP A 370 9.84 -19.29 -49.37
CA ASP A 370 10.50 -18.45 -48.36
C ASP A 370 9.91 -17.02 -48.38
N TYR A 371 9.31 -16.63 -47.25
CA TYR A 371 8.66 -15.34 -47.09
C TYR A 371 9.62 -14.14 -47.21
N ARG A 372 10.93 -14.36 -47.06
CA ARG A 372 11.97 -13.33 -47.24
C ARG A 372 12.10 -12.90 -48.70
N ASP A 373 11.71 -13.77 -49.63
CA ASP A 373 11.69 -13.52 -51.06
C ASP A 373 10.31 -13.12 -51.60
N LEU A 374 9.30 -13.05 -50.73
CA LEU A 374 7.97 -12.59 -51.10
C LEU A 374 7.84 -11.07 -51.00
N TYR A 375 7.14 -10.48 -51.96
CA TYR A 375 6.76 -9.08 -51.99
C TYR A 375 5.24 -8.97 -52.16
N PRO A 376 4.54 -8.12 -51.38
CA PRO A 376 3.10 -7.94 -51.55
C PRO A 376 2.79 -7.33 -52.92
N GLY A 377 1.66 -7.69 -53.51
CA GLY A 377 1.28 -7.13 -54.81
C GLY A 377 -0.17 -7.35 -55.18
N ASP A 378 -0.62 -6.68 -56.23
CA ASP A 378 -1.96 -6.86 -56.80
C ASP A 378 -1.89 -6.97 -58.34
N TRP A 379 -2.79 -7.76 -58.90
CA TRP A 379 -2.93 -8.01 -60.35
C TRP A 379 -4.34 -8.55 -60.66
N GLY A 380 -4.84 -8.40 -61.87
CA GLY A 380 -6.14 -8.97 -62.29
C GLY A 380 -6.93 -8.05 -63.22
N ASP A 381 -8.16 -8.43 -63.54
CA ASP A 381 -8.99 -7.72 -64.53
C ASP A 381 -9.17 -6.24 -64.18
N GLY A 382 -8.83 -5.37 -65.14
CA GLY A 382 -8.88 -3.92 -64.98
C GLY A 382 -7.81 -3.31 -64.06
N ARG A 383 -6.83 -4.08 -63.59
CA ARG A 383 -5.74 -3.60 -62.70
C ARG A 383 -4.38 -3.80 -63.33
N ARG A 384 -3.48 -2.82 -63.14
CA ARG A 384 -2.06 -2.99 -63.48
C ARG A 384 -1.39 -3.89 -62.46
N ASP A 385 -0.59 -4.82 -62.96
CA ASP A 385 0.31 -5.63 -62.13
C ASP A 385 1.23 -4.70 -61.32
N THR A 386 1.04 -4.67 -60.02
CA THR A 386 1.76 -3.78 -59.12
C THR A 386 2.41 -4.58 -58.01
N MET A 387 3.75 -4.59 -57.99
CA MET A 387 4.53 -5.11 -56.87
C MET A 387 4.83 -3.96 -55.91
N TYR A 388 4.42 -4.12 -54.65
CA TYR A 388 4.67 -3.13 -53.62
C TYR A 388 6.04 -3.37 -52.98
N THR A 389 6.94 -2.41 -53.16
CA THR A 389 8.30 -2.41 -52.57
C THR A 389 8.42 -1.46 -51.39
N ASP A 390 7.35 -0.75 -51.02
CA ASP A 390 7.36 0.13 -49.87
C ASP A 390 7.55 -0.66 -48.57
N LEU A 391 8.37 -0.09 -47.69
CA LEU A 391 8.82 -0.77 -46.48
C LEU A 391 7.64 -1.13 -45.54
N VAL A 392 6.58 -0.32 -45.53
CA VAL A 392 5.42 -0.52 -44.66
C VAL A 392 4.64 -1.78 -45.05
N ARG A 393 4.30 -1.94 -46.33
CA ARG A 393 3.56 -3.12 -46.82
C ARG A 393 4.41 -4.38 -46.73
N VAL A 394 5.69 -4.30 -47.08
CA VAL A 394 6.62 -5.43 -46.98
C VAL A 394 6.74 -5.90 -45.53
N ASN A 395 6.94 -4.98 -44.57
CA ASN A 395 7.06 -5.34 -43.16
C ASN A 395 5.75 -5.89 -42.59
N ARG A 396 4.59 -5.33 -42.95
CA ARG A 396 3.29 -5.87 -42.54
C ARG A 396 3.11 -7.32 -42.99
N MET A 397 3.47 -7.63 -44.23
CA MET A 397 3.40 -9.00 -44.74
C MET A 397 4.37 -9.92 -44.00
N LYS A 398 5.62 -9.50 -43.75
CA LYS A 398 6.60 -10.28 -42.98
C LYS A 398 6.13 -10.55 -41.55
N GLN A 399 5.53 -9.56 -40.89
CA GLN A 399 4.94 -9.71 -39.55
C GLN A 399 3.88 -10.82 -39.51
N LEU A 400 3.11 -11.03 -40.59
CA LEU A 400 2.14 -12.12 -40.65
C LEU A 400 2.82 -13.49 -40.72
N PHE A 401 3.95 -13.63 -41.42
CA PHE A 401 4.70 -14.88 -41.48
C PHE A 401 5.44 -15.19 -40.17
N GLU A 402 5.78 -14.16 -39.40
CA GLU A 402 6.42 -14.28 -38.08
C GLU A 402 5.41 -14.36 -36.94
N ALA A 403 4.11 -14.17 -37.22
CA ALA A 403 3.06 -14.22 -36.23
C ALA A 403 2.86 -15.64 -35.67
N ARG A 404 2.41 -15.72 -34.41
CA ARG A 404 2.01 -16.97 -33.78
C ARG A 404 0.88 -17.64 -34.58
N SER A 405 1.09 -18.90 -34.94
CA SER A 405 0.13 -19.72 -35.69
C SER A 405 -0.67 -20.71 -34.84
N VAL A 406 -0.26 -20.95 -33.59
CA VAL A 406 -0.89 -21.90 -32.68
C VAL A 406 -1.79 -21.16 -31.69
N ILE A 407 -3.06 -21.56 -31.66
CA ILE A 407 -4.05 -21.00 -30.75
C ILE A 407 -3.90 -21.57 -29.34
N ALA A 408 -4.28 -20.79 -28.33
CA ALA A 408 -4.27 -21.24 -26.95
C ALA A 408 -5.20 -22.46 -26.74
N GLY A 409 -4.65 -23.51 -26.12
CA GLY A 409 -5.42 -24.71 -25.78
C GLY A 409 -6.32 -24.52 -24.56
N LYS A 410 -7.24 -25.47 -24.36
CA LYS A 410 -8.18 -25.48 -23.23
C LYS A 410 -7.49 -25.28 -21.86
N SER A 411 -6.41 -26.02 -21.60
CA SER A 411 -5.67 -25.96 -20.33
C SER A 411 -5.10 -24.58 -20.02
N TYR A 412 -4.70 -23.81 -21.03
CA TYR A 412 -4.23 -22.43 -20.85
C TYR A 412 -5.33 -21.54 -20.27
N PHE A 413 -6.55 -21.64 -20.81
CA PHE A 413 -7.69 -20.89 -20.30
C PHE A 413 -8.15 -21.37 -18.93
N GLU A 414 -8.12 -22.68 -18.67
CA GLU A 414 -8.45 -23.25 -17.36
C GLU A 414 -7.47 -22.81 -16.27
N GLN A 415 -6.17 -22.76 -16.57
CA GLN A 415 -5.16 -22.24 -15.65
C GLN A 415 -5.35 -20.74 -15.36
N ASN A 416 -5.60 -19.93 -16.40
CA ASN A 416 -5.89 -18.51 -16.23
C ASN A 416 -7.15 -18.29 -15.39
N PHE A 417 -8.20 -19.08 -15.62
CA PHE A 417 -9.41 -19.05 -14.82
C PHE A 417 -9.14 -19.41 -13.35
N ALA A 418 -8.39 -20.50 -13.10
CA ALA A 418 -8.07 -20.94 -11.75
C ALA A 418 -7.34 -19.87 -10.94
N SER A 419 -6.42 -19.13 -11.56
CA SER A 419 -5.73 -18.00 -10.95
C SER A 419 -6.69 -16.86 -10.56
N VAL A 420 -7.61 -16.50 -11.46
CA VAL A 420 -8.66 -15.50 -11.19
C VAL A 420 -9.58 -15.97 -10.06
N ALA A 421 -10.03 -17.23 -10.13
CA ALA A 421 -10.93 -17.81 -9.14
C ALA A 421 -10.30 -17.85 -7.75
N ALA A 422 -9.04 -18.27 -7.64
CA ALA A 422 -8.28 -18.29 -6.40
C ALA A 422 -8.17 -16.89 -5.77
N THR A 423 -7.85 -15.88 -6.59
CA THR A 423 -7.73 -14.48 -6.13
C THR A 423 -9.06 -13.94 -5.59
N GLU A 424 -10.15 -14.17 -6.33
CA GLU A 424 -11.48 -13.70 -5.94
C GLU A 424 -12.03 -14.43 -4.71
N MET A 425 -11.85 -15.75 -4.64
CA MET A 425 -12.18 -16.53 -3.45
C MET A 425 -11.40 -16.06 -2.23
N PHE A 426 -10.08 -15.89 -2.35
CA PHE A 426 -9.26 -15.41 -1.24
C PHE A 426 -9.74 -14.05 -0.73
N LYS A 427 -10.03 -13.11 -1.64
CA LYS A 427 -10.54 -11.78 -1.28
C LYS A 427 -11.85 -11.84 -0.50
N LYS A 428 -12.75 -12.75 -0.87
CA LYS A 428 -14.04 -12.93 -0.18
C LYS A 428 -13.88 -13.64 1.16
N ILE A 429 -13.00 -14.64 1.24
CA ILE A 429 -12.67 -15.33 2.49
C ILE A 429 -11.96 -14.39 3.47
N SER A 430 -11.04 -13.55 3.02
CA SER A 430 -10.32 -12.60 3.90
C SER A 430 -11.19 -11.46 4.39
N ALA A 431 -12.23 -11.08 3.63
CA ALA A 431 -13.22 -10.11 4.06
C ALA A 431 -14.19 -10.66 5.12
N TYR A 432 -14.29 -11.98 5.28
CA TYR A 432 -15.13 -12.59 6.29
C TYR A 432 -14.56 -12.35 7.70
N ASP A 433 -15.39 -11.76 8.55
CA ASP A 433 -15.07 -11.44 9.94
C ASP A 433 -16.00 -12.25 10.87
N PRO A 434 -15.51 -13.29 11.57
CA PRO A 434 -16.34 -14.13 12.43
C PRO A 434 -16.84 -13.41 13.69
N GLU A 435 -16.39 -12.18 13.94
CA GLU A 435 -16.77 -11.33 15.09
C GLU A 435 -17.92 -10.37 14.78
N LYS A 436 -18.39 -10.33 13.53
CA LYS A 436 -19.54 -9.55 13.06
C LYS A 436 -20.62 -10.48 12.53
#